data_AF-A0AA90YUP1-F1
#
_entry.id   AF-A0AA90YUP1-F1
#
_cell.length_a   1.000
_cell.length_b   1.000
_cell.length_c   1.000
_cell.angle_alpha   90.00
_cell.angle_beta   90.00
_cell.angle_gamma   90.00
#
_symmetry.space_group_name_H-M   'P 1'
#
loop_
_entity.id
_entity.type
_entity.pdbx_description
1 polymer ?
#
loop_
_entity_poly.entity_id
_entity_poly.type
_entity_poly.pdbx_seq_one_letter_code
_entity_poly.pdbx_strand_id
1 'polypeptide(L)'
;MVADHSLPTIGMLWMEGSLSFLEQMCMLSFVECGHRVVLFHYGQVDNVPDGIELVSANEIHEPRQFIVNNQFKTPVPQSDIFRLHLMKKTDFLWCDTDVLALAPIPRADHVFGYFNRDTICNAVMRLPFDSPTLNAYSEYCQDPYPIRPWVEGEERKELERLKQAGELPHASDQEHSVYGPGVMTWFLRHFDELKHASPIPVFYPLPFRRAGQANDIHVREFRDAYIKEETLAVHLWGRRMRWWIANGIKRHSFLDRRLRNLGVRPGDAPLPRHGRGGLKPVEFPANLPTLRATTEEIHDATGGVVSVALLSDREDYLKAAQADLDAIAADNLYGANTPPRVGFSRGWEHYGSDPARLNALGMSLYNYADSHRSLPDLRAPKTFAEKLVVMKLFGEVPDALISDRSKYVGSASELLACPQRMWEAHIPALPETLDLGPGQYWLKGTMSHGHKLALSFPLDRTQRDDANQKLAAWHKTKTPEGFWTGEWWRATQKPLYYIEEDLSAGDRQAGTWKFWVIAGRVQLVQVDRDRGRGRIQMLHDRDYDYLADELYSPNSSTVEPRPERFEDMIRIAETLGQDLECASVELFPVGDRICLGDIMLAPVSGKHKMRSDALDQRLGAAWTGTRLFPG
;
A
#
# COMPACT_ATOMS: atom_id res chain seq x y z
N MET A 1 16.12 -19.37 -27.58
CA MET A 1 15.57 -18.98 -28.92
C MET A 1 16.68 -18.28 -29.68
N VAL A 2 16.76 -18.44 -31.00
CA VAL A 2 17.77 -17.75 -31.84
C VAL A 2 17.27 -16.31 -32.06
N ALA A 3 18.15 -15.31 -31.91
CA ALA A 3 17.79 -13.91 -32.09
C ALA A 3 17.30 -13.64 -33.53
N ASP A 4 16.23 -12.88 -33.69
CA ASP A 4 15.75 -12.43 -34.99
C ASP A 4 16.55 -11.19 -35.42
N HIS A 5 17.43 -11.36 -36.40
CA HIS A 5 18.29 -10.29 -36.90
C HIS A 5 17.52 -9.17 -37.63
N SER A 6 16.22 -9.35 -37.91
CA SER A 6 15.37 -8.29 -38.46
C SER A 6 14.98 -7.23 -37.43
N LEU A 7 14.97 -7.58 -36.14
CA LEU A 7 14.66 -6.69 -35.03
C LEU A 7 15.89 -5.85 -34.61
N PRO A 8 15.68 -4.68 -33.96
CA PRO A 8 16.78 -3.91 -33.40
C PRO A 8 17.42 -4.66 -32.22
N THR A 9 18.73 -4.53 -32.05
CA THR A 9 19.42 -4.95 -30.81
C THR A 9 19.06 -3.98 -29.69
N ILE A 10 18.71 -4.52 -28.52
CA ILE A 10 18.39 -3.74 -27.33
C ILE A 10 19.66 -3.50 -26.54
N GLY A 11 19.99 -2.23 -26.31
CA GLY A 11 21.08 -1.82 -25.41
C GLY A 11 20.52 -1.31 -24.09
N MET A 12 21.02 -1.86 -22.98
CA MET A 12 20.68 -1.44 -21.63
C MET A 12 21.96 -1.15 -20.84
N LEU A 13 21.87 -0.38 -19.74
CA LEU A 13 23.01 -0.11 -18.85
C LEU A 13 22.72 -0.56 -17.42
N TRP A 14 23.70 -1.19 -16.80
CA TRP A 14 23.74 -1.45 -15.36
C TRP A 14 25.09 -1.06 -14.80
N MET A 15 25.15 -0.19 -13.79
CA MET A 15 26.43 0.34 -13.31
C MET A 15 27.33 -0.78 -12.77
N GLU A 16 26.84 -1.48 -11.74
CA GLU A 16 27.50 -2.59 -11.05
C GLU A 16 26.52 -3.23 -10.07
N GLY A 17 26.89 -4.38 -9.52
CA GLY A 17 26.13 -5.14 -8.53
C GLY A 17 25.15 -6.14 -9.14
N SER A 18 24.51 -6.92 -8.28
CA SER A 18 23.64 -8.01 -8.70
C SER A 18 22.29 -7.50 -9.25
N LEU A 19 21.86 -8.09 -10.36
CA LEU A 19 20.51 -7.88 -10.90
C LEU A 19 19.49 -8.62 -10.04
N SER A 20 18.32 -8.01 -9.86
CA SER A 20 17.19 -8.68 -9.21
C SER A 20 16.24 -9.29 -10.23
N PHE A 21 15.26 -10.03 -9.73
CA PHE A 21 14.21 -10.62 -10.53
C PHE A 21 13.44 -9.60 -11.37
N LEU A 22 13.41 -8.32 -10.95
CA LEU A 22 12.76 -7.25 -11.70
C LEU A 22 13.50 -6.97 -13.01
N GLU A 23 14.81 -6.74 -12.95
CA GLU A 23 15.62 -6.46 -14.13
C GLU A 23 15.75 -7.71 -15.02
N GLN A 24 15.88 -8.89 -14.41
CA GLN A 24 15.88 -10.16 -15.15
C GLN A 24 14.60 -10.36 -15.95
N MET A 25 13.44 -10.14 -15.33
CA MET A 25 12.14 -10.23 -16.00
C MET A 25 12.04 -9.26 -17.17
N CYS A 26 12.50 -8.02 -16.98
CA CYS A 26 12.51 -7.01 -18.04
C CYS A 26 13.41 -7.42 -19.21
N MET A 27 14.66 -7.83 -18.97
CA MET A 27 15.57 -8.25 -20.04
C MET A 27 15.09 -9.51 -20.76
N LEU A 28 14.66 -10.53 -20.02
CA LEU A 28 14.17 -11.78 -20.60
C LEU A 28 12.89 -11.59 -21.42
N SER A 29 12.08 -10.56 -21.12
CA SER A 29 10.92 -10.25 -21.94
C SER A 29 11.28 -9.79 -23.36
N PHE A 30 12.41 -9.11 -23.54
CA PHE A 30 12.91 -8.75 -24.87
C PHE A 30 13.46 -9.97 -25.61
N VAL A 31 14.16 -10.86 -24.91
CA VAL A 31 14.63 -12.14 -25.45
C VAL A 31 13.44 -13.01 -25.89
N GLU A 32 12.37 -13.07 -25.09
CA GLU A 32 11.11 -13.73 -25.44
C GLU A 32 10.51 -13.16 -26.73
N CYS A 33 10.61 -11.84 -26.92
CA CYS A 33 10.15 -11.15 -28.13
C CYS A 33 11.13 -11.25 -29.33
N GLY A 34 12.21 -12.03 -29.22
CA GLY A 34 13.15 -12.31 -30.31
C GLY A 34 14.31 -11.31 -30.45
N HIS A 35 14.41 -10.30 -29.58
CA HIS A 35 15.50 -9.34 -29.63
C HIS A 35 16.82 -9.92 -29.11
N ARG A 36 17.94 -9.52 -29.73
CA ARG A 36 19.25 -9.59 -29.08
C ARG A 36 19.32 -8.51 -28.00
N VAL A 37 19.75 -8.87 -26.80
CA VAL A 37 19.88 -7.95 -25.66
C VAL A 37 21.33 -7.87 -25.22
N VAL A 38 21.86 -6.65 -25.19
CA VAL A 38 23.21 -6.33 -24.73
C VAL A 38 23.10 -5.46 -23.48
N LEU A 39 23.59 -5.97 -22.36
CA LEU A 39 23.69 -5.25 -21.10
C LEU A 39 25.11 -4.70 -20.95
N PHE A 40 25.22 -3.38 -21.05
CA PHE A 40 26.46 -2.67 -20.79
C PHE A 40 26.67 -2.49 -19.30
N HIS A 41 27.92 -2.60 -18.84
CA HIS A 41 28.24 -2.43 -17.41
C HIS A 41 29.60 -1.80 -17.14
N TYR A 42 29.73 -1.08 -16.02
CA TYR A 42 30.99 -0.45 -15.60
C TYR A 42 31.75 -1.25 -14.55
N GLY A 43 31.06 -1.97 -13.67
CA GLY A 43 31.65 -2.83 -12.64
C GLY A 43 31.20 -4.28 -12.76
N GLN A 44 31.42 -5.07 -11.69
CA GLN A 44 30.98 -6.46 -11.66
C GLN A 44 29.45 -6.55 -11.64
N VAL A 45 28.88 -7.50 -12.39
CA VAL A 45 27.43 -7.75 -12.43
C VAL A 45 27.16 -9.22 -12.17
N ASP A 46 26.28 -9.51 -11.22
CA ASP A 46 25.85 -10.87 -10.90
C ASP A 46 24.38 -11.11 -11.26
N ASN A 47 23.96 -12.37 -11.26
CA ASN A 47 22.58 -12.80 -11.59
C ASN A 47 22.10 -12.36 -12.98
N VAL A 48 23.02 -12.31 -13.94
CA VAL A 48 22.69 -12.06 -15.34
C VAL A 48 22.04 -13.32 -15.91
N PRO A 49 20.81 -13.23 -16.47
CA PRO A 49 20.13 -14.41 -16.98
C PRO A 49 20.70 -14.85 -18.33
N ASP A 50 20.51 -16.12 -18.66
CA ASP A 50 20.93 -16.67 -19.95
C ASP A 50 20.30 -15.92 -21.12
N GLY A 51 21.07 -15.70 -22.18
CA GLY A 51 20.63 -14.97 -23.38
C GLY A 51 20.87 -13.46 -23.34
N ILE A 52 21.49 -12.95 -22.28
CA ILE A 52 21.93 -11.54 -22.19
C ILE A 52 23.44 -11.47 -22.44
N GLU A 53 23.83 -10.65 -23.41
CA GLU A 53 25.25 -10.40 -23.71
C GLU A 53 25.78 -9.29 -22.80
N LEU A 54 26.92 -9.55 -22.15
CA LEU A 54 27.60 -8.56 -21.30
C LEU A 54 28.73 -7.89 -22.07
N VAL A 55 28.71 -6.56 -22.07
CA VAL A 55 29.73 -5.73 -22.73
C VAL A 55 30.20 -4.63 -21.78
N SER A 56 31.49 -4.33 -21.79
CA SER A 56 32.03 -3.22 -21.01
C SER A 56 31.45 -1.90 -21.49
N ALA A 57 30.84 -1.13 -20.59
CA ALA A 57 30.29 0.19 -20.90
C ALA A 57 31.37 1.17 -21.40
N ASN A 58 32.64 0.94 -21.04
CA ASN A 58 33.78 1.74 -21.50
C ASN A 58 33.98 1.70 -23.03
N GLU A 59 33.47 0.67 -23.72
CA GLU A 59 33.50 0.62 -25.19
C GLU A 59 32.62 1.72 -25.82
N ILE A 60 31.54 2.09 -25.13
CA ILE A 60 30.61 3.13 -25.57
C ILE A 60 30.98 4.49 -24.97
N HIS A 61 31.27 4.55 -23.67
CA HIS A 61 31.63 5.79 -22.99
C HIS A 61 32.53 5.49 -21.80
N GLU A 62 33.72 6.09 -21.77
CA GLU A 62 34.66 6.00 -20.66
C GLU A 62 34.66 7.36 -19.92
N PRO A 63 33.86 7.51 -18.84
CA PRO A 63 33.73 8.78 -18.15
C PRO A 63 35.00 9.07 -17.34
N ARG A 64 35.51 10.32 -17.43
CA ARG A 64 36.57 10.80 -16.52
C ARG A 64 36.11 10.83 -15.06
N GLN A 65 34.82 11.10 -14.84
CA GLN A 65 34.16 11.07 -13.55
C GLN A 65 32.70 10.68 -13.75
N PHE A 66 32.19 9.80 -12.89
CA PHE A 66 30.77 9.47 -12.86
C PHE A 66 29.93 10.60 -12.29
N ILE A 67 28.89 11.01 -13.02
CA ILE A 67 27.93 12.00 -12.51
C ILE A 67 26.79 11.27 -11.81
N VAL A 68 26.81 11.31 -10.47
CA VAL A 68 25.76 10.78 -9.60
C VAL A 68 24.96 11.95 -9.03
N ASN A 69 23.64 11.87 -9.13
CA ASN A 69 22.78 12.87 -8.51
C ASN A 69 22.85 12.76 -6.98
N ASN A 70 23.16 13.86 -6.30
CA ASN A 70 23.37 13.91 -4.86
C ASN A 70 22.07 13.87 -4.05
N GLN A 71 20.96 14.33 -4.62
CA GLN A 71 19.64 14.31 -3.98
C GLN A 71 19.14 12.89 -3.73
N PHE A 72 19.33 11.99 -4.70
CA PHE A 72 18.80 10.61 -4.63
C PHE A 72 19.88 9.53 -4.67
N LYS A 73 21.16 9.91 -4.79
CA LYS A 73 22.31 9.00 -4.88
C LYS A 73 22.16 7.98 -6.01
N THR A 74 21.75 8.47 -7.17
CA THR A 74 21.44 7.66 -8.37
C THR A 74 22.31 8.07 -9.55
N PRO A 75 22.74 7.13 -10.39
CA PRO A 75 23.53 7.41 -11.60
C PRO A 75 22.68 7.87 -12.80
N VAL A 76 21.50 8.45 -12.57
CA VAL A 76 20.58 8.88 -13.65
C VAL A 76 21.26 9.82 -14.66
N PRO A 77 21.98 10.87 -14.24
CA PRO A 77 22.70 11.74 -15.19
C PRO A 77 23.72 10.97 -16.04
N GLN A 78 24.43 10.02 -15.45
CA GLN A 78 25.37 9.17 -16.18
C GLN A 78 24.67 8.29 -17.22
N SER A 79 23.50 7.71 -16.88
CA SER A 79 22.70 6.90 -17.80
C SER A 79 22.15 7.74 -18.96
N ASP A 80 21.80 9.00 -18.70
CA ASP A 80 21.37 9.96 -19.73
C ASP A 80 22.51 10.27 -20.71
N ILE A 81 23.75 10.44 -20.23
CA ILE A 81 24.92 10.60 -21.10
C ILE A 81 25.18 9.33 -21.91
N PHE A 82 25.21 8.17 -21.24
CA PHE A 82 25.55 6.89 -21.87
C PHE A 82 24.62 6.54 -23.03
N ARG A 83 23.30 6.69 -22.86
CA ARG A 83 22.33 6.33 -23.91
C ARG A 83 22.50 7.15 -25.19
N LEU A 84 22.93 8.41 -25.07
CA LEU A 84 23.27 9.25 -26.22
C LEU A 84 24.53 8.74 -26.92
N HIS A 85 25.59 8.44 -26.17
CA HIS A 85 26.81 7.85 -26.73
C HIS A 85 26.55 6.49 -27.41
N LEU A 86 25.66 5.67 -26.85
CA LEU A 86 25.26 4.39 -27.44
C LEU A 86 24.66 4.62 -28.83
N MET A 87 23.69 5.54 -28.97
CA MET A 87 23.05 5.84 -30.26
C MET A 87 24.01 6.49 -31.25
N LYS A 88 25.05 7.22 -30.80
CA LYS A 88 26.08 7.78 -31.70
C LYS A 88 27.06 6.71 -32.22
N LYS A 89 27.29 5.64 -31.46
CA LYS A 89 28.28 4.61 -31.80
C LYS A 89 27.69 3.35 -32.41
N THR A 90 26.38 3.12 -32.26
CA THR A 90 25.72 1.86 -32.62
C THR A 90 24.37 2.07 -33.28
N ASP A 91 23.84 1.00 -33.90
CA ASP A 91 22.47 0.97 -34.42
C ASP A 91 21.45 0.45 -33.39
N PHE A 92 21.77 0.47 -32.10
CA PHE A 92 20.94 -0.14 -31.07
C PHE A 92 19.74 0.73 -30.70
N LEU A 93 18.69 0.08 -30.18
CA LEU A 93 17.58 0.72 -29.48
C LEU A 93 17.92 0.74 -27.98
N TRP A 94 17.92 1.93 -27.37
CA TRP A 94 18.07 2.05 -25.93
C TRP A 94 16.78 1.65 -25.21
N CYS A 95 16.91 0.84 -24.16
CA CYS A 95 15.85 0.60 -23.17
C CYS A 95 16.41 0.64 -21.74
N ASP A 96 15.68 1.27 -20.82
CA ASP A 96 15.99 1.20 -19.39
C ASP A 96 15.76 -0.25 -18.88
N THR A 97 16.52 -0.67 -17.87
CA THR A 97 16.50 -2.05 -17.32
C THR A 97 15.22 -2.43 -16.60
N ASP A 98 14.28 -1.49 -16.43
CA ASP A 98 12.97 -1.65 -15.84
C ASP A 98 11.83 -1.49 -16.86
N VAL A 99 12.13 -1.61 -18.16
CA VAL A 99 11.15 -1.69 -19.25
C VAL A 99 10.86 -3.16 -19.58
N LEU A 100 9.57 -3.53 -19.56
CA LEU A 100 9.09 -4.87 -19.88
C LEU A 100 8.50 -4.89 -21.30
N ALA A 101 9.05 -5.70 -22.19
CA ALA A 101 8.48 -5.94 -23.52
C ALA A 101 7.24 -6.86 -23.45
N LEU A 102 6.25 -6.52 -24.27
CA LEU A 102 5.03 -7.30 -24.48
C LEU A 102 4.89 -7.81 -25.91
N ALA A 103 5.55 -7.13 -26.87
CA ALA A 103 5.60 -7.51 -28.27
C ALA A 103 6.95 -7.07 -28.88
N PRO A 104 7.36 -7.64 -30.03
CA PRO A 104 8.55 -7.20 -30.75
C PRO A 104 8.48 -5.72 -31.12
N ILE A 105 9.55 -4.98 -30.85
CA ILE A 105 9.67 -3.57 -31.27
C ILE A 105 10.26 -3.53 -32.68
N PRO A 106 9.53 -3.03 -33.69
CA PRO A 106 10.02 -3.00 -35.06
C PRO A 106 11.23 -2.07 -35.19
N ARG A 107 12.14 -2.43 -36.10
CA ARG A 107 13.28 -1.57 -36.44
C ARG A 107 12.78 -0.30 -37.12
N ALA A 108 13.15 0.85 -36.57
CA ALA A 108 12.87 2.16 -37.14
C ALA A 108 13.98 3.15 -36.82
N ASP A 109 14.09 4.19 -37.63
CA ASP A 109 15.06 5.27 -37.46
C ASP A 109 14.78 6.07 -36.18
N HIS A 110 13.50 6.36 -35.93
CA HIS A 110 13.03 7.07 -34.75
C HIS A 110 12.14 6.14 -33.93
N VAL A 111 12.50 5.92 -32.68
CA VAL A 111 11.69 5.17 -31.71
C VAL A 111 11.69 5.95 -30.41
N PHE A 112 10.57 6.53 -30.01
CA PHE A 112 10.37 7.15 -28.69
C PHE A 112 8.88 7.49 -28.56
N GLY A 113 8.43 7.85 -27.35
CA GLY A 113 7.02 8.16 -27.14
C GLY A 113 6.73 9.04 -25.95
N TYR A 114 5.51 9.58 -25.95
CA TYR A 114 4.99 10.38 -24.85
C TYR A 114 4.72 9.51 -23.62
N PHE A 115 5.03 9.98 -22.41
CA PHE A 115 4.57 9.33 -21.18
C PHE A 115 3.50 10.14 -20.43
N ASN A 116 3.26 11.36 -20.89
CA ASN A 116 2.19 12.25 -20.46
C ASN A 116 1.78 13.12 -21.67
N ARG A 117 1.01 14.19 -21.44
CA ARG A 117 0.43 15.00 -22.53
C ARG A 117 1.48 15.72 -23.40
N ASP A 118 2.64 16.06 -22.87
CA ASP A 118 3.54 17.06 -23.45
C ASP A 118 5.03 16.69 -23.40
N THR A 119 5.37 15.58 -22.76
CA THR A 119 6.76 15.18 -22.48
C THR A 119 7.05 13.78 -23.03
N ILE A 120 8.19 13.67 -23.73
CA ILE A 120 8.76 12.41 -24.22
C ILE A 120 9.60 11.77 -23.11
N CYS A 121 9.44 10.48 -22.89
CA CYS A 121 10.28 9.74 -21.95
C CYS A 121 11.51 9.21 -22.69
N ASN A 122 12.66 9.25 -22.01
CA ASN A 122 13.94 8.77 -22.53
C ASN A 122 14.24 7.30 -22.18
N ALA A 123 13.30 6.57 -21.57
CA ALA A 123 13.49 5.18 -21.15
C ALA A 123 13.45 4.17 -22.30
N VAL A 124 12.78 4.48 -23.41
CA VAL A 124 12.84 3.73 -24.67
C VAL A 124 13.12 4.75 -25.77
N MET A 125 14.33 4.72 -26.35
CA MET A 125 14.68 5.70 -27.38
C MET A 125 15.68 5.22 -28.43
N ARG A 126 15.46 5.66 -29.67
CA ARG A 126 16.38 5.61 -30.80
C ARG A 126 16.21 6.86 -31.66
N LEU A 127 17.33 7.45 -32.01
CA LEU A 127 17.46 8.52 -33.00
C LEU A 127 18.54 8.12 -34.02
N PRO A 128 18.43 8.56 -35.29
CA PRO A 128 19.50 8.38 -36.28
C PRO A 128 20.80 9.04 -35.83
N PHE A 129 21.95 8.51 -36.26
CA PHE A 129 23.27 9.04 -35.87
C PHE A 129 23.48 10.49 -36.34
N ASP A 130 22.83 10.87 -37.44
CA ASP A 130 22.84 12.18 -38.08
C ASP A 130 21.69 13.10 -37.62
N SER A 131 20.86 12.65 -36.67
CA SER A 131 19.79 13.47 -36.10
C SER A 131 20.35 14.76 -35.48
N PRO A 132 19.84 15.95 -35.85
CA PRO A 132 20.23 17.19 -35.22
C PRO A 132 19.89 17.22 -33.71
N THR A 133 18.77 16.62 -33.29
CA THR A 133 18.45 16.46 -31.86
C THR A 133 19.52 15.64 -31.16
N LEU A 134 19.87 14.47 -31.68
CA LEU A 134 20.87 13.60 -31.03
C LEU A 134 22.21 14.33 -30.88
N ASN A 135 22.63 15.05 -31.92
CA ASN A 135 23.90 15.75 -31.92
C ASN A 135 23.94 16.92 -30.92
N ALA A 136 22.95 17.82 -30.97
CA ALA A 136 22.89 18.96 -30.05
C ALA A 136 22.62 18.54 -28.60
N TYR A 137 21.77 17.53 -28.40
CA TYR A 137 21.49 17.00 -27.06
C TYR A 137 22.73 16.30 -26.47
N SER A 138 23.47 15.55 -27.28
CA SER A 138 24.73 14.95 -26.84
C SER A 138 25.78 15.99 -26.48
N GLU A 139 25.84 17.13 -27.18
CA GLU A 139 26.73 18.25 -26.84
C GLU A 139 26.32 18.90 -25.51
N TYR A 140 25.02 19.17 -25.32
CA TYR A 140 24.48 19.69 -24.07
C TYR A 140 24.84 18.82 -22.85
N CYS A 141 24.75 17.50 -22.99
CA CYS A 141 25.06 16.57 -21.90
C CYS A 141 26.55 16.44 -21.56
N GLN A 142 27.45 17.02 -22.36
CA GLN A 142 28.90 17.07 -22.04
C GLN A 142 29.23 18.17 -21.04
N ASP A 143 28.33 19.14 -20.85
CA ASP A 143 28.52 20.25 -19.95
C ASP A 143 28.13 19.86 -18.50
N PRO A 144 29.09 19.77 -17.56
CA PRO A 144 28.80 19.40 -16.17
C PRO A 144 28.11 20.52 -15.38
N TYR A 145 27.97 21.72 -15.96
CA TYR A 145 27.25 22.86 -15.38
C TYR A 145 26.19 23.36 -16.36
N PRO A 146 25.21 22.52 -16.73
CA PRO A 146 24.27 22.83 -17.79
C PRO A 146 23.28 23.92 -17.33
N ILE A 147 22.92 24.79 -18.28
CA ILE A 147 21.81 25.74 -18.15
C ILE A 147 20.68 25.22 -19.03
N ARG A 148 19.49 25.04 -18.47
CA ARG A 148 18.35 24.46 -19.20
C ARG A 148 18.08 25.21 -20.52
N PRO A 149 17.85 24.51 -21.64
CA PRO A 149 17.86 25.12 -22.96
C PRO A 149 16.68 26.07 -23.23
N TRP A 150 15.59 25.96 -22.45
CA TRP A 150 14.44 26.87 -22.53
C TRP A 150 14.55 28.12 -21.67
N VAL A 151 15.61 28.28 -20.88
CA VAL A 151 15.81 29.51 -20.11
C VAL A 151 16.33 30.60 -21.03
N GLU A 152 15.67 31.75 -21.03
CA GLU A 152 15.94 32.88 -21.93
C GLU A 152 15.96 34.21 -21.16
N GLY A 153 16.38 35.30 -21.81
CA GLY A 153 16.32 36.65 -21.23
C GLY A 153 17.28 36.88 -20.05
N GLU A 154 16.85 37.67 -19.07
CA GLU A 154 17.69 38.07 -17.92
C GLU A 154 18.05 36.88 -17.01
N GLU A 155 17.16 35.90 -16.87
CA GLU A 155 17.46 34.68 -16.10
C GLU A 155 18.63 33.91 -16.72
N ARG A 156 18.66 33.79 -18.05
CA ARG A 156 19.78 33.15 -18.76
C ARG A 156 21.08 33.91 -18.55
N LYS A 157 21.07 35.24 -18.67
CA LYS A 157 22.27 36.07 -18.46
C LYS A 157 22.84 35.89 -17.06
N GLU A 158 21.97 35.83 -16.05
CA GLU A 158 22.39 35.61 -14.67
C GLU A 158 22.97 34.20 -14.47
N LEU A 159 22.34 33.15 -15.01
CA LEU A 159 22.88 31.79 -14.94
C LEU A 159 24.23 31.67 -15.68
N GLU A 160 24.40 32.34 -16.81
CA GLU A 160 25.67 32.41 -17.54
C GLU A 160 26.74 33.15 -16.73
N ARG A 161 26.39 34.24 -16.03
CA ARG A 161 27.29 34.94 -15.10
C ARG A 161 27.72 34.04 -13.95
N LEU A 162 26.78 33.35 -13.30
CA LEU A 162 27.06 32.39 -12.23
C LEU A 162 27.97 31.25 -12.72
N LYS A 163 27.73 30.77 -13.95
CA LYS A 163 28.57 29.74 -14.58
C LYS A 163 30.00 30.23 -14.80
N GLN A 164 30.18 31.44 -15.32
CA GLN A 164 31.51 32.04 -15.51
C GLN A 164 32.25 32.30 -14.19
N ALA A 165 31.50 32.60 -13.12
CA ALA A 165 32.04 32.76 -11.78
C ALA A 165 32.36 31.42 -11.07
N GLY A 166 31.98 30.27 -11.66
CA GLY A 166 32.11 28.95 -11.03
C GLY A 166 31.12 28.70 -9.89
N GLU A 167 30.05 29.49 -9.82
CA GLU A 167 29.01 29.43 -8.76
C GLU A 167 27.79 28.60 -9.18
N LEU A 168 27.66 28.24 -10.47
CA LEU A 168 26.56 27.41 -10.94
C LEU A 168 26.71 25.97 -10.39
N PRO A 169 25.64 25.34 -9.85
CA PRO A 169 25.72 23.99 -9.32
C PRO A 169 26.12 22.97 -10.40
N HIS A 170 27.00 22.05 -10.04
CA HIS A 170 27.35 20.90 -10.87
C HIS A 170 26.11 20.02 -11.12
N ALA A 171 26.07 19.29 -12.23
CA ALA A 171 24.96 18.42 -12.61
C ALA A 171 24.61 17.36 -11.53
N SER A 172 25.57 17.00 -10.66
CA SER A 172 25.32 16.17 -9.47
C SER A 172 24.38 16.83 -8.46
N ASP A 173 24.39 18.16 -8.36
CA ASP A 173 23.69 18.95 -7.36
C ASP A 173 22.47 19.70 -7.93
N GLN A 174 22.24 19.58 -9.24
CA GLN A 174 21.01 20.03 -9.89
C GLN A 174 19.88 18.99 -9.74
N GLU A 175 18.71 19.32 -10.29
CA GLU A 175 17.53 18.44 -10.29
C GLU A 175 17.85 17.03 -10.82
N HIS A 176 17.17 16.03 -10.27
CA HIS A 176 17.40 14.60 -10.58
C HIS A 176 17.42 14.25 -12.08
N SER A 177 16.66 14.98 -12.89
CA SER A 177 16.54 14.79 -14.34
C SER A 177 17.19 15.94 -15.14
N VAL A 178 18.36 16.41 -14.71
CA VAL A 178 19.11 17.53 -15.34
C VAL A 178 19.37 17.33 -16.84
N TYR A 179 19.62 16.08 -17.26
CA TYR A 179 19.77 15.65 -18.66
C TYR A 179 18.59 14.76 -19.10
N GLY A 180 17.42 14.94 -18.49
CA GLY A 180 16.33 13.97 -18.60
C GLY A 180 15.27 14.30 -19.67
N PRO A 181 14.07 13.70 -19.54
CA PRO A 181 12.93 13.84 -20.46
C PRO A 181 12.61 15.26 -20.95
N GLY A 182 12.70 16.27 -20.08
CA GLY A 182 12.40 17.66 -20.42
C GLY A 182 13.38 18.23 -21.46
N VAL A 183 14.67 17.94 -21.32
CA VAL A 183 15.72 18.39 -22.25
C VAL A 183 15.58 17.69 -23.59
N MET A 184 15.38 16.36 -23.59
CA MET A 184 15.09 15.61 -24.80
C MET A 184 13.88 16.18 -25.55
N THR A 185 12.77 16.42 -24.84
CA THR A 185 11.54 16.97 -25.42
C THR A 185 11.78 18.34 -26.05
N TRP A 186 12.59 19.19 -25.40
CA TRP A 186 12.93 20.49 -25.93
C TRP A 186 13.71 20.39 -27.24
N PHE A 187 14.77 19.58 -27.32
CA PHE A 187 15.56 19.43 -28.54
C PHE A 187 14.74 18.82 -29.69
N LEU A 188 13.93 17.79 -29.41
CA LEU A 188 13.02 17.21 -30.40
C LEU A 188 12.06 18.23 -30.99
N ARG A 189 11.56 19.16 -30.15
CA ARG A 189 10.69 20.25 -30.61
C ARG A 189 11.48 21.29 -31.41
N HIS A 190 12.67 21.65 -30.94
CA HIS A 190 13.52 22.65 -31.56
C HIS A 190 13.93 22.25 -32.99
N PHE A 191 14.20 20.97 -33.23
CA PHE A 191 14.61 20.45 -34.54
C PHE A 191 13.47 19.77 -35.33
N ASP A 192 12.21 19.96 -34.93
CA ASP A 192 11.03 19.39 -35.61
C ASP A 192 11.04 17.85 -35.78
N GLU A 193 11.64 17.13 -34.84
CA GLU A 193 11.66 15.66 -34.81
C GLU A 193 10.58 15.06 -33.89
N LEU A 194 9.88 15.89 -33.12
CA LEU A 194 8.79 15.48 -32.23
C LEU A 194 7.64 14.78 -32.98
N LYS A 195 7.49 15.03 -34.29
CA LYS A 195 6.51 14.38 -35.19
C LYS A 195 6.64 12.86 -35.29
N HIS A 196 7.79 12.29 -34.90
CA HIS A 196 8.02 10.84 -34.89
C HIS A 196 7.59 10.16 -33.58
N ALA A 197 7.13 10.93 -32.58
CA ALA A 197 6.76 10.40 -31.28
C ALA A 197 5.54 9.47 -31.35
N SER A 198 5.68 8.29 -30.75
CA SER A 198 4.57 7.37 -30.51
C SER A 198 3.64 7.88 -29.39
N PRO A 199 2.34 7.57 -29.45
CA PRO A 199 1.41 7.91 -28.38
C PRO A 199 1.70 7.11 -27.10
N ILE A 200 1.16 7.60 -25.97
CA ILE A 200 1.38 7.05 -24.62
C ILE A 200 1.23 5.52 -24.55
N PRO A 201 0.17 4.89 -25.12
CA PRO A 201 -0.05 3.46 -24.95
C PRO A 201 1.04 2.54 -25.53
N VAL A 202 1.90 3.03 -26.44
CA VAL A 202 2.89 2.19 -27.12
C VAL A 202 3.99 1.70 -26.17
N PHE A 203 4.55 2.61 -25.36
CA PHE A 203 5.68 2.31 -24.46
C PHE A 203 5.40 2.66 -22.99
N TYR A 204 4.47 3.58 -22.74
CA TYR A 204 4.21 4.14 -21.41
C TYR A 204 2.74 4.02 -20.97
N PRO A 205 2.08 2.87 -21.19
CA PRO A 205 0.67 2.69 -20.84
C PRO A 205 0.40 2.81 -19.33
N LEU A 206 1.42 2.52 -18.50
CA LEU A 206 1.33 2.52 -17.03
C LEU A 206 1.90 3.83 -16.46
N PRO A 207 1.07 4.75 -15.94
CA PRO A 207 1.56 6.01 -15.38
C PRO A 207 2.36 5.81 -14.10
N PHE A 208 3.41 6.62 -13.90
CA PHE A 208 4.29 6.57 -12.71
C PHE A 208 3.54 6.49 -11.36
N ARG A 209 2.49 7.31 -11.19
CA ARG A 209 1.69 7.33 -9.95
C ARG A 209 0.92 6.04 -9.69
N ARG A 210 0.67 5.26 -10.74
CA ARG A 210 -0.11 4.01 -10.71
C ARG A 210 0.76 2.76 -10.92
N ALA A 211 2.09 2.88 -10.88
CA ALA A 211 3.01 1.76 -11.10
C ALA A 211 2.64 0.48 -10.31
N GLY A 212 2.21 0.62 -9.05
CA GLY A 212 1.82 -0.50 -8.19
C GLY A 212 0.66 -1.36 -8.70
N GLN A 213 -0.15 -0.85 -9.64
CA GLN A 213 -1.26 -1.60 -10.25
C GLN A 213 -0.77 -2.83 -11.01
N ALA A 214 0.48 -2.85 -11.50
CA ALA A 214 1.06 -4.03 -12.13
C ALA A 214 1.20 -5.22 -11.14
N ASN A 215 1.34 -4.94 -9.84
CA ASN A 215 1.40 -5.95 -8.78
C ASN A 215 0.01 -6.23 -8.16
N ASP A 216 -1.08 -5.70 -8.69
CA ASP A 216 -2.41 -5.98 -8.15
C ASP A 216 -2.96 -7.32 -8.64
N ILE A 217 -3.81 -7.98 -7.83
CA ILE A 217 -4.36 -9.31 -8.14
C ILE A 217 -5.38 -9.28 -9.29
N HIS A 218 -5.92 -8.10 -9.59
CA HIS A 218 -6.94 -7.85 -10.60
C HIS A 218 -6.33 -7.70 -12.01
N VAL A 219 -5.64 -8.73 -12.49
CA VAL A 219 -4.90 -8.69 -13.77
C VAL A 219 -5.75 -8.39 -15.00
N ARG A 220 -7.05 -8.75 -15.01
CA ARG A 220 -7.96 -8.40 -16.12
C ARG A 220 -8.19 -6.89 -16.16
N GLU A 221 -8.55 -6.30 -15.02
CA GLU A 221 -8.74 -4.86 -14.88
C GLU A 221 -7.47 -4.07 -15.21
N PHE A 222 -6.30 -4.57 -14.79
CA PHE A 222 -5.02 -3.99 -15.18
C PHE A 222 -4.83 -3.98 -16.71
N ARG A 223 -5.07 -5.11 -17.37
CA ARG A 223 -4.93 -5.21 -18.83
C ARG A 223 -5.91 -4.29 -19.54
N ASP A 224 -7.18 -4.30 -19.15
CA ASP A 224 -8.21 -3.48 -19.79
C ASP A 224 -7.92 -1.98 -19.61
N ALA A 225 -7.43 -1.58 -18.44
CA ALA A 225 -7.09 -0.21 -18.13
C ALA A 225 -5.84 0.28 -18.90
N TYR A 226 -4.76 -0.49 -18.90
CA TYR A 226 -3.44 0.01 -19.32
C TYR A 226 -2.97 -0.58 -20.65
N ILE A 227 -3.22 -1.85 -20.95
CA ILE A 227 -2.63 -2.52 -22.13
C ILE A 227 -3.59 -2.40 -23.33
N LYS A 228 -3.11 -1.81 -24.41
CA LYS A 228 -3.85 -1.62 -25.67
C LYS A 228 -3.24 -2.49 -26.78
N GLU A 229 -3.88 -2.53 -27.94
CA GLU A 229 -3.44 -3.36 -29.07
C GLU A 229 -2.08 -2.90 -29.59
N GLU A 230 -1.82 -1.60 -29.57
CA GLU A 230 -0.57 -0.96 -29.97
C GLU A 230 0.53 -0.99 -28.90
N THR A 231 0.26 -1.56 -27.71
CA THR A 231 1.24 -1.59 -26.62
C THR A 231 2.36 -2.59 -26.91
N LEU A 232 3.58 -2.08 -27.08
CA LEU A 232 4.78 -2.88 -27.32
C LEU A 232 5.58 -3.13 -26.05
N ALA A 233 5.60 -2.16 -25.13
CA ALA A 233 6.33 -2.27 -23.87
C ALA A 233 5.64 -1.51 -22.72
N VAL A 234 6.07 -1.82 -21.49
CA VAL A 234 5.60 -1.18 -20.26
C VAL A 234 6.81 -0.76 -19.44
N HIS A 235 7.00 0.54 -19.26
CA HIS A 235 7.96 1.05 -18.28
C HIS A 235 7.42 0.85 -16.85
N LEU A 236 8.14 0.05 -16.04
CA LEU A 236 7.72 -0.29 -14.67
C LEU A 236 8.12 0.75 -13.63
N TRP A 237 8.97 1.72 -13.97
CA TRP A 237 9.47 2.76 -13.06
C TRP A 237 10.22 2.13 -11.87
N GLY A 238 11.31 1.41 -12.13
CA GLY A 238 11.98 0.47 -11.24
C GLY A 238 12.20 0.97 -9.81
N ARG A 239 12.62 2.23 -9.61
CA ARG A 239 12.71 2.84 -8.26
C ARG A 239 11.37 2.83 -7.52
N ARG A 240 10.30 3.21 -8.20
CA ARG A 240 8.92 3.23 -7.68
C ARG A 240 8.33 1.82 -7.58
N MET A 241 8.59 0.97 -8.57
CA MET A 241 8.14 -0.42 -8.56
C MET A 241 8.68 -1.15 -7.35
N ARG A 242 9.99 -1.10 -7.11
CA ARG A 242 10.64 -1.77 -5.96
C ARG A 242 9.98 -1.44 -4.62
N TRP A 243 9.43 -0.23 -4.44
CA TRP A 243 8.64 0.12 -3.26
C TRP A 243 7.32 -0.68 -3.17
N TRP A 244 6.59 -0.81 -4.28
CA TRP A 244 5.32 -1.55 -4.35
C TRP A 244 5.48 -3.06 -4.21
N ILE A 245 6.61 -3.61 -4.66
CA ILE A 245 6.90 -5.05 -4.63
C ILE A 245 7.87 -5.44 -3.51
N ALA A 246 8.17 -4.51 -2.58
CA ALA A 246 9.09 -4.73 -1.46
C ALA A 246 8.64 -5.89 -0.56
N ASN A 247 7.32 -6.07 -0.40
CA ASN A 247 6.72 -7.15 0.37
C ASN A 247 6.39 -8.39 -0.49
N GLY A 248 6.99 -8.48 -1.68
CA GLY A 248 6.80 -9.57 -2.63
C GLY A 248 5.80 -9.27 -3.74
N ILE A 249 5.71 -10.25 -4.64
CA ILE A 249 4.83 -10.22 -5.81
C ILE A 249 3.50 -10.89 -5.46
N LYS A 250 2.38 -10.20 -5.68
CA LYS A 250 1.07 -10.80 -5.41
C LYS A 250 0.77 -11.87 -6.46
N ARG A 251 0.37 -13.05 -5.99
CA ARG A 251 -0.04 -14.16 -6.87
C ARG A 251 -1.19 -13.73 -7.78
N HIS A 252 -1.16 -14.19 -9.03
CA HIS A 252 -2.09 -13.87 -10.12
C HIS A 252 -2.03 -12.44 -10.67
N SER A 253 -1.18 -11.57 -10.12
CA SER A 253 -0.94 -10.23 -10.68
C SER A 253 -0.32 -10.30 -12.08
N PHE A 254 -0.30 -9.16 -12.77
CA PHE A 254 0.39 -9.05 -14.05
C PHE A 254 1.87 -9.43 -13.93
N LEU A 255 2.56 -8.96 -12.88
CA LEU A 255 3.95 -9.30 -12.62
C LEU A 255 4.15 -10.79 -12.30
N ASP A 256 3.30 -11.41 -11.46
CA ASP A 256 3.39 -12.85 -11.15
C ASP A 256 3.27 -13.70 -12.43
N ARG A 257 2.34 -13.35 -13.32
CA ARG A 257 2.17 -14.07 -14.59
C ARG A 257 3.39 -13.91 -15.50
N ARG A 258 3.95 -12.71 -15.62
CA ARG A 258 5.14 -12.47 -16.45
C ARG A 258 6.36 -13.20 -15.90
N LEU A 259 6.59 -13.16 -14.59
CA LEU A 259 7.67 -13.91 -13.94
C LEU A 259 7.57 -15.41 -14.20
N ARG A 260 6.37 -16.00 -14.03
CA ARG A 260 6.13 -17.42 -14.31
C ARG A 260 6.37 -17.80 -15.76
N ASN A 261 5.87 -16.98 -16.69
CA ASN A 261 6.04 -17.24 -18.12
C ASN A 261 7.52 -17.23 -18.54
N LEU A 262 8.30 -16.33 -17.94
CA LEU A 262 9.73 -16.18 -18.21
C LEU A 262 10.61 -17.12 -17.36
N GLY A 263 10.02 -17.94 -16.49
CA GLY A 263 10.76 -18.85 -15.62
C GLY A 263 11.60 -18.15 -14.52
N VAL A 264 11.33 -16.88 -14.24
CA VAL A 264 12.07 -16.09 -13.23
C VAL A 264 11.44 -16.29 -11.86
N ARG A 265 12.23 -16.76 -10.89
CA ARG A 265 11.78 -16.92 -9.51
C ARG A 265 12.29 -15.76 -8.65
N PRO A 266 11.40 -14.97 -8.02
CA PRO A 266 11.80 -13.85 -7.16
C PRO A 266 12.78 -14.20 -6.04
N GLY A 267 12.75 -15.44 -5.54
CA GLY A 267 13.66 -15.92 -4.50
C GLY A 267 15.11 -16.14 -4.96
N ASP A 268 15.34 -16.38 -6.25
CA ASP A 268 16.70 -16.67 -6.77
C ASP A 268 17.54 -15.38 -6.90
N ALA A 269 16.88 -14.25 -7.13
CA ALA A 269 17.50 -12.94 -7.27
C ALA A 269 16.61 -11.86 -6.62
N PRO A 270 16.56 -11.79 -5.28
CA PRO A 270 15.69 -10.84 -4.59
C PRO A 270 16.06 -9.38 -4.89
N LEU A 271 15.13 -8.45 -4.67
CA LEU A 271 15.39 -7.01 -4.85
C LEU A 271 16.57 -6.54 -3.98
N PRO A 272 17.43 -5.65 -4.48
CA PRO A 272 18.54 -5.11 -3.69
C PRO A 272 17.99 -4.28 -2.54
N ARG A 273 18.43 -4.59 -1.32
CA ARG A 273 18.04 -3.85 -0.11
C ARG A 273 18.89 -2.59 0.03
N HIS A 274 18.64 -1.55 -0.77
CA HIS A 274 19.37 -0.28 -0.66
C HIS A 274 18.63 0.75 0.22
N GLY A 275 19.09 0.85 1.50
CA GLY A 275 18.97 1.95 2.47
C GLY A 275 17.57 2.28 3.02
N ARG A 276 17.26 2.18 4.32
CA ARG A 276 17.97 1.72 5.53
C ARG A 276 18.11 0.19 5.49
N GLY A 277 19.03 -0.40 6.25
CA GLY A 277 19.23 -1.86 6.31
C GLY A 277 17.89 -2.58 6.17
N GLY A 278 17.78 -3.51 5.21
CA GLY A 278 16.53 -4.21 4.96
C GLY A 278 15.92 -4.58 6.29
N LEU A 279 14.62 -4.27 6.46
CA LEU A 279 13.93 -4.35 7.76
C LEU A 279 14.48 -5.55 8.51
N LYS A 280 15.11 -5.31 9.66
CA LYS A 280 15.69 -6.39 10.45
C LYS A 280 14.64 -7.49 10.52
N PRO A 281 14.97 -8.74 10.12
CA PRO A 281 14.07 -9.85 10.35
C PRO A 281 13.60 -9.78 11.80
N VAL A 282 12.32 -10.04 12.02
CA VAL A 282 11.77 -10.10 13.37
C VAL A 282 12.60 -11.15 14.11
N GLU A 283 13.30 -10.72 15.16
CA GLU A 283 14.11 -11.62 15.96
C GLU A 283 13.18 -12.45 16.84
N PHE A 284 13.23 -13.77 16.67
CA PHE A 284 12.51 -14.72 17.52
C PHE A 284 13.41 -15.17 18.68
N PRO A 285 12.83 -15.52 19.85
CA PRO A 285 13.57 -16.17 20.92
C PRO A 285 14.29 -17.43 20.41
N ALA A 286 15.54 -17.64 20.82
CA ALA A 286 16.35 -18.76 20.31
C ALA A 286 15.76 -20.16 20.61
N ASN A 287 14.96 -20.27 21.67
CA ASN A 287 14.39 -21.52 22.16
C ASN A 287 12.86 -21.54 22.00
N LEU A 288 12.39 -21.37 20.76
CA LEU A 288 10.97 -21.57 20.46
C LEU A 288 10.55 -23.02 20.73
N PRO A 289 9.38 -23.27 21.34
CA PRO A 289 8.90 -24.61 21.60
C PRO A 289 8.56 -25.34 20.29
N THR A 290 8.55 -26.67 20.33
CA THR A 290 7.89 -27.46 19.29
C THR A 290 6.39 -27.19 19.34
N LEU A 291 5.76 -26.96 18.18
CA LEU A 291 4.31 -26.84 18.10
C LEU A 291 3.63 -28.12 18.56
N ARG A 292 2.67 -28.00 19.47
CA ARG A 292 1.84 -29.12 19.94
C ARG A 292 0.73 -29.44 18.95
N ALA A 293 0.18 -28.42 18.29
CA ALA A 293 -0.82 -28.59 17.25
C ALA A 293 -0.15 -28.56 15.87
N THR A 294 -0.52 -29.50 15.02
CA THR A 294 -0.16 -29.55 13.60
C THR A 294 -0.87 -28.44 12.83
N THR A 295 -0.31 -28.07 11.67
CA THR A 295 -0.94 -27.08 10.78
C THR A 295 -2.31 -27.54 10.27
N GLU A 296 -2.52 -28.84 10.17
CA GLU A 296 -3.78 -29.50 9.80
C GLU A 296 -4.83 -29.35 10.91
N GLU A 297 -4.46 -29.59 12.17
CA GLU A 297 -5.36 -29.39 13.31
C GLU A 297 -5.79 -27.91 13.43
N ILE A 298 -4.87 -26.98 13.15
CA ILE A 298 -5.17 -25.55 13.14
C ILE A 298 -6.09 -25.20 11.95
N HIS A 299 -5.83 -25.75 10.77
CA HIS A 299 -6.68 -25.59 9.59
C HIS A 299 -8.12 -26.02 9.90
N ASP A 300 -8.28 -27.22 10.46
CA ASP A 300 -9.58 -27.79 10.81
C ASP A 300 -10.29 -26.99 11.90
N ALA A 301 -9.56 -26.52 12.92
CA ALA A 301 -10.12 -25.70 13.99
C ALA A 301 -10.63 -24.33 13.50
N THR A 302 -10.15 -23.83 12.37
CA THR A 302 -10.70 -22.63 11.70
C THR A 302 -11.82 -22.94 10.71
N GLY A 303 -12.25 -24.21 10.62
CA GLY A 303 -13.21 -24.71 9.63
C GLY A 303 -12.67 -24.65 8.20
N GLY A 304 -11.37 -24.81 8.03
CA GLY A 304 -10.67 -24.81 6.75
C GLY A 304 -10.45 -23.43 6.12
N VAL A 305 -10.81 -22.36 6.84
CA VAL A 305 -10.73 -20.97 6.37
C VAL A 305 -9.28 -20.49 6.21
N VAL A 306 -8.37 -20.97 7.06
CA VAL A 306 -6.94 -20.66 7.02
C VAL A 306 -6.20 -21.87 6.45
N SER A 307 -5.54 -21.72 5.28
CA SER A 307 -4.91 -22.85 4.60
C SER A 307 -3.64 -23.36 5.30
N VAL A 308 -3.38 -24.67 5.25
CA VAL A 308 -2.14 -25.30 5.75
C VAL A 308 -0.87 -24.58 5.27
N ALA A 309 -0.75 -24.30 3.97
CA ALA A 309 0.43 -23.62 3.40
C ALA A 309 0.71 -22.26 4.08
N LEU A 310 -0.33 -21.48 4.36
CA LEU A 310 -0.20 -20.20 5.05
C LEU A 310 0.25 -20.36 6.50
N LEU A 311 -0.21 -21.42 7.17
CA LEU A 311 0.18 -21.72 8.55
C LEU A 311 1.64 -22.18 8.60
N SER A 312 2.07 -23.01 7.65
CA SER A 312 3.47 -23.43 7.51
C SER A 312 4.40 -22.24 7.25
N ASP A 313 4.01 -21.30 6.41
CA ASP A 313 4.77 -20.05 6.16
C ASP A 313 4.91 -19.16 7.42
N ARG A 314 4.19 -19.48 8.50
CA ARG A 314 4.08 -18.69 9.73
C ARG A 314 4.41 -19.49 10.98
N GLU A 315 5.09 -20.61 10.82
CA GLU A 315 5.35 -21.56 11.91
C GLU A 315 6.03 -20.91 13.12
N ASP A 316 7.01 -20.02 12.90
CA ASP A 316 7.72 -19.36 14.00
C ASP A 316 6.82 -18.41 14.80
N TYR A 317 5.85 -17.76 14.16
CA TYR A 317 4.84 -16.95 14.86
C TYR A 317 3.87 -17.82 15.64
N LEU A 318 3.50 -19.00 15.12
CA LEU A 318 2.69 -19.97 15.85
C LEU A 318 3.48 -20.48 17.07
N LYS A 319 4.77 -20.78 16.95
CA LYS A 319 5.60 -21.22 18.09
C LYS A 319 5.73 -20.13 19.16
N ALA A 320 5.94 -18.89 18.75
CA ALA A 320 5.98 -17.75 19.66
C ALA A 320 4.63 -17.57 20.37
N ALA A 321 3.52 -17.64 19.62
CA ALA A 321 2.18 -17.60 20.19
C ALA A 321 1.93 -18.76 21.17
N GLN A 322 2.41 -19.97 20.90
CA GLN A 322 2.30 -21.08 21.84
C GLN A 322 3.02 -20.78 23.15
N ALA A 323 4.26 -20.27 23.07
CA ALA A 323 5.03 -19.90 24.25
C ALA A 323 4.32 -18.81 25.09
N ASP A 324 3.76 -17.78 24.44
CA ASP A 324 3.01 -16.72 25.11
C ASP A 324 1.70 -17.26 25.74
N LEU A 325 0.96 -18.11 25.02
CA LEU A 325 -0.27 -18.72 25.53
C LEU A 325 0.01 -19.61 26.75
N ASP A 326 1.07 -20.41 26.71
CA ASP A 326 1.48 -21.27 27.82
C ASP A 326 1.85 -20.45 29.05
N ALA A 327 2.63 -19.39 28.86
CA ALA A 327 3.00 -18.45 29.91
C ALA A 327 1.78 -17.75 30.52
N ILE A 328 0.89 -17.22 29.68
CA ILE A 328 -0.32 -16.51 30.10
C ILE A 328 -1.24 -17.45 30.89
N ALA A 329 -1.43 -18.70 30.44
CA ALA A 329 -2.25 -19.67 31.13
C ALA A 329 -1.64 -20.11 32.48
N ALA A 330 -0.32 -20.35 32.51
CA ALA A 330 0.39 -20.77 33.71
C ALA A 330 0.36 -19.70 34.81
N ASP A 331 0.59 -18.44 34.43
CA ASP A 331 0.61 -17.30 35.35
C ASP A 331 -0.81 -16.73 35.60
N ASN A 332 -1.85 -17.30 34.97
CA ASN A 332 -3.23 -16.82 34.95
C ASN A 332 -3.34 -15.32 34.61
N LEU A 333 -2.50 -14.85 33.67
CA LEU A 333 -2.57 -13.48 33.19
C LEU A 333 -3.92 -13.24 32.50
N TYR A 334 -4.40 -12.01 32.59
CA TYR A 334 -5.65 -11.56 31.95
C TYR A 334 -6.90 -12.35 32.35
N GLY A 335 -6.84 -13.11 33.45
CA GLY A 335 -7.92 -14.00 33.87
C GLY A 335 -8.18 -15.11 32.87
N ALA A 336 -7.15 -15.66 32.22
CA ALA A 336 -7.26 -16.76 31.25
C ALA A 336 -7.95 -18.01 31.83
N ASN A 337 -7.81 -18.25 33.14
CA ASN A 337 -8.44 -19.37 33.85
C ASN A 337 -9.75 -18.99 34.56
N THR A 338 -10.25 -17.76 34.36
CA THR A 338 -11.49 -17.26 34.97
C THR A 338 -12.53 -17.01 33.88
N PRO A 339 -13.78 -17.48 34.01
CA PRO A 339 -14.81 -17.21 33.01
C PRO A 339 -15.12 -15.70 32.91
N PRO A 340 -15.62 -15.24 31.74
CA PRO A 340 -16.04 -13.85 31.58
C PRO A 340 -17.27 -13.53 32.43
N ARG A 341 -17.54 -12.24 32.64
CA ARG A 341 -18.78 -11.78 33.28
C ARG A 341 -20.02 -12.28 32.53
N VAL A 342 -21.10 -12.51 33.25
CA VAL A 342 -22.40 -12.84 32.64
C VAL A 342 -22.82 -11.71 31.69
N GLY A 343 -23.18 -12.05 30.45
CA GLY A 343 -23.52 -11.10 29.40
C GLY A 343 -22.31 -10.55 28.62
N PHE A 344 -21.11 -11.09 28.85
CA PHE A 344 -19.89 -10.76 28.14
C PHE A 344 -19.21 -12.02 27.60
N SER A 345 -18.55 -11.87 26.46
CA SER A 345 -17.77 -12.90 25.80
C SER A 345 -16.35 -12.40 25.51
N ARG A 346 -15.39 -13.31 25.37
CA ARG A 346 -14.01 -13.01 24.96
C ARG A 346 -13.59 -13.93 23.83
N GLY A 347 -12.50 -13.57 23.15
CA GLY A 347 -11.89 -14.41 22.13
C GLY A 347 -11.47 -15.77 22.69
N TRP A 348 -11.01 -15.81 23.93
CA TRP A 348 -10.57 -17.02 24.62
C TRP A 348 -11.62 -18.13 24.64
N GLU A 349 -12.86 -17.80 25.02
CA GLU A 349 -13.99 -18.73 24.98
C GLU A 349 -14.51 -18.94 23.57
N HIS A 350 -14.55 -17.88 22.75
CA HIS A 350 -15.09 -17.95 21.39
C HIS A 350 -14.35 -18.96 20.50
N TYR A 351 -13.01 -18.96 20.53
CA TYR A 351 -12.22 -19.87 19.71
C TYR A 351 -12.34 -21.33 20.15
N GLY A 352 -12.74 -21.59 21.40
CA GLY A 352 -13.21 -22.89 21.90
C GLY A 352 -12.19 -24.05 21.92
N SER A 353 -11.02 -23.89 21.30
CA SER A 353 -9.97 -24.91 21.19
C SER A 353 -8.58 -24.27 21.14
N ASP A 354 -7.57 -25.01 21.60
CA ASP A 354 -6.19 -24.53 21.60
C ASP A 354 -5.64 -24.25 20.19
N PRO A 355 -5.89 -25.07 19.15
CA PRO A 355 -5.45 -24.75 17.79
C PRO A 355 -6.08 -23.47 17.24
N ALA A 356 -7.36 -23.18 17.55
CA ALA A 356 -8.02 -21.95 17.10
C ALA A 356 -7.46 -20.70 17.82
N ARG A 357 -7.20 -20.79 19.14
CA ARG A 357 -6.53 -19.72 19.90
C ARG A 357 -5.12 -19.48 19.38
N LEU A 358 -4.40 -20.57 19.07
CA LEU A 358 -3.06 -20.53 18.51
C LEU A 358 -3.03 -19.81 17.15
N ASN A 359 -3.99 -20.11 16.26
CA ASN A 359 -4.16 -19.35 15.01
C ASN A 359 -4.41 -17.87 15.28
N ALA A 360 -5.40 -17.54 16.13
CA ALA A 360 -5.79 -16.16 16.38
C ALA A 360 -4.62 -15.31 16.89
N LEU A 361 -3.84 -15.85 17.84
CA LEU A 361 -2.67 -15.16 18.35
C LEU A 361 -1.52 -15.16 17.33
N GLY A 362 -1.20 -16.29 16.70
CA GLY A 362 -0.12 -16.37 15.71
C GLY A 362 -0.29 -15.41 14.54
N MET A 363 -1.52 -15.27 14.01
CA MET A 363 -1.82 -14.29 12.96
C MET A 363 -1.73 -12.86 13.49
N SER A 364 -2.13 -12.61 14.74
CA SER A 364 -1.99 -11.31 15.39
C SER A 364 -0.51 -10.92 15.58
N LEU A 365 0.35 -11.86 16.00
CA LEU A 365 1.79 -11.65 16.13
C LEU A 365 2.43 -11.35 14.77
N TYR A 366 2.08 -12.13 13.73
CA TYR A 366 2.54 -11.88 12.37
C TYR A 366 2.18 -10.46 11.90
N ASN A 367 0.91 -10.07 12.08
CA ASN A 367 0.43 -8.75 11.65
C ASN A 367 1.09 -7.61 12.43
N TYR A 368 1.25 -7.76 13.74
CA TYR A 368 1.97 -6.80 14.58
C TYR A 368 3.41 -6.65 14.09
N ALA A 369 4.12 -7.77 13.92
CA ALA A 369 5.53 -7.77 13.56
C ALA A 369 5.77 -7.22 12.15
N ASP A 370 4.81 -7.36 11.22
CA ASP A 370 4.89 -6.76 9.89
C ASP A 370 4.86 -5.22 9.91
N SER A 371 4.34 -4.55 10.93
CA SER A 371 4.47 -3.09 11.02
C SER A 371 5.48 -2.63 12.06
N HIS A 372 5.59 -3.35 13.17
CA HIS A 372 6.38 -2.95 14.34
C HIS A 372 7.83 -3.43 14.25
N ARG A 373 8.10 -4.49 13.48
CA ARG A 373 9.43 -5.09 13.30
C ARG A 373 10.01 -5.69 14.58
N SER A 374 9.14 -6.05 15.52
CA SER A 374 9.42 -6.81 16.73
C SER A 374 8.18 -7.63 17.09
N LEU A 375 8.35 -8.59 17.99
CA LEU A 375 7.21 -9.22 18.67
C LEU A 375 6.73 -8.29 19.81
N PRO A 376 5.43 -8.26 20.12
CA PRO A 376 4.91 -7.54 21.28
C PRO A 376 5.27 -8.26 22.58
N ASP A 377 5.44 -7.51 23.68
CA ASP A 377 5.51 -8.12 25.02
C ASP A 377 4.08 -8.34 25.55
N LEU A 378 3.60 -9.58 25.47
CA LEU A 378 2.26 -9.95 25.93
C LEU A 378 2.20 -10.33 27.41
N ARG A 379 3.32 -10.38 28.14
CA ARG A 379 3.33 -10.66 29.58
C ARG A 379 3.32 -9.37 30.39
N ALA A 380 3.90 -8.30 29.83
CA ALA A 380 3.91 -6.97 30.43
C ALA A 380 3.70 -5.88 29.35
N PRO A 381 2.54 -5.82 28.68
CA PRO A 381 2.28 -4.90 27.57
C PRO A 381 2.27 -3.45 28.04
N LYS A 382 3.05 -2.60 27.38
CA LYS A 382 3.21 -1.18 27.73
C LYS A 382 2.57 -0.27 26.72
N THR A 383 2.66 -0.59 25.44
CA THR A 383 2.12 0.27 24.38
C THR A 383 0.67 -0.05 24.09
N PHE A 384 -0.05 0.92 23.51
CA PHE A 384 -1.44 0.73 23.11
C PHE A 384 -1.57 -0.42 22.08
N ALA A 385 -0.64 -0.52 21.13
CA ALA A 385 -0.63 -1.61 20.16
C ALA A 385 -0.46 -3.00 20.80
N GLU A 386 0.42 -3.16 21.81
CA GLU A 386 0.58 -4.42 22.55
C GLU A 386 -0.69 -4.78 23.32
N LYS A 387 -1.28 -3.80 24.01
CA LYS A 387 -2.54 -3.99 24.76
C LYS A 387 -3.71 -4.33 23.85
N LEU A 388 -3.76 -3.82 22.62
CA LEU A 388 -4.74 -4.24 21.61
C LEU A 388 -4.58 -5.72 21.23
N VAL A 389 -3.36 -6.24 21.11
CA VAL A 389 -3.14 -7.66 20.82
C VAL A 389 -3.68 -8.54 21.94
N VAL A 390 -3.44 -8.16 23.20
CA VAL A 390 -4.00 -8.83 24.39
C VAL A 390 -5.52 -8.74 24.41
N MET A 391 -6.08 -7.53 24.24
CA MET A 391 -7.51 -7.26 24.32
C MET A 391 -8.33 -8.06 23.30
N LYS A 392 -7.82 -8.31 22.09
CA LYS A 392 -8.54 -9.12 21.11
C LYS A 392 -8.81 -10.55 21.59
N LEU A 393 -7.91 -11.14 22.38
CA LEU A 393 -8.08 -12.51 22.86
C LEU A 393 -8.74 -12.56 24.25
N PHE A 394 -8.37 -11.65 25.14
CA PHE A 394 -8.75 -11.70 26.57
C PHE A 394 -9.67 -10.56 27.03
N GLY A 395 -9.91 -9.55 26.19
CA GLY A 395 -10.83 -8.46 26.50
C GLY A 395 -12.29 -8.92 26.43
N GLU A 396 -13.05 -8.53 27.44
CA GLU A 396 -14.50 -8.78 27.49
C GLU A 396 -15.23 -7.83 26.53
N VAL A 397 -16.15 -8.40 25.76
CA VAL A 397 -17.05 -7.68 24.86
C VAL A 397 -18.49 -8.03 25.24
N PRO A 398 -19.36 -7.04 25.47
CA PRO A 398 -20.78 -7.27 25.74
C PRO A 398 -21.45 -8.09 24.64
N ASP A 399 -22.18 -9.14 25.00
CA ASP A 399 -22.89 -10.01 24.04
C ASP A 399 -23.92 -9.21 23.23
N ALA A 400 -24.53 -8.19 23.86
CA ALA A 400 -25.47 -7.29 23.20
C ALA A 400 -24.81 -6.51 22.05
N LEU A 401 -23.55 -6.09 22.19
CA LEU A 401 -22.86 -5.35 21.12
C LEU A 401 -22.65 -6.22 19.87
N ILE A 402 -22.45 -7.52 20.05
CA ILE A 402 -22.18 -8.47 18.96
C ILE A 402 -23.48 -8.96 18.33
N SER A 403 -24.48 -9.28 19.16
CA SER A 403 -25.74 -9.87 18.70
C SER A 403 -26.75 -8.83 18.20
N ASP A 404 -26.85 -7.68 18.86
CA ASP A 404 -27.83 -6.64 18.56
C ASP A 404 -27.33 -5.26 19.01
N ARG A 405 -26.53 -4.65 18.15
CA ARG A 405 -25.94 -3.33 18.41
C ARG A 405 -26.98 -2.25 18.71
N SER A 406 -28.21 -2.36 18.19
CA SER A 406 -29.27 -1.37 18.48
C SER A 406 -29.67 -1.39 19.95
N LYS A 407 -29.73 -2.58 20.56
CA LYS A 407 -29.99 -2.75 21.99
C LYS A 407 -28.83 -2.30 22.85
N TYR A 408 -27.60 -2.55 22.41
CA TYR A 408 -26.41 -2.10 23.13
C TYR A 408 -26.34 -0.57 23.24
N VAL A 409 -26.69 0.12 22.16
CA VAL A 409 -26.64 1.58 22.09
C VAL A 409 -27.87 2.23 22.73
N GLY A 410 -29.01 1.51 22.78
CA GLY A 410 -30.26 1.99 23.34
C GLY A 410 -30.09 2.49 24.78
N SER A 411 -30.55 3.73 25.04
CA SER A 411 -30.46 4.50 26.30
C SER A 411 -29.17 5.29 26.59
N ALA A 412 -28.17 5.31 25.70
CA ALA A 412 -26.94 6.10 25.95
C ALA A 412 -27.18 7.62 26.03
N SER A 413 -28.10 8.16 25.21
CA SER A 413 -28.55 9.56 25.27
C SER A 413 -29.78 9.78 24.40
N GLU A 414 -30.66 10.71 24.79
CA GLU A 414 -31.78 11.18 23.96
C GLU A 414 -31.31 11.94 22.71
N LEU A 415 -30.08 12.47 22.72
CA LEU A 415 -29.48 13.15 21.57
C LEU A 415 -28.91 12.19 20.52
N LEU A 416 -28.72 10.91 20.89
CA LEU A 416 -28.08 9.93 20.04
C LEU A 416 -29.06 9.31 19.05
N ALA A 417 -28.83 9.54 17.77
CA ALA A 417 -29.50 8.85 16.67
C ALA A 417 -28.69 7.64 16.20
N CYS A 418 -29.36 6.52 15.98
CA CYS A 418 -28.75 5.26 15.51
C CYS A 418 -29.37 4.84 14.18
N PRO A 419 -28.58 4.35 13.21
CA PRO A 419 -29.12 3.98 11.91
C PRO A 419 -30.05 2.78 12.06
N GLN A 420 -31.26 2.86 11.49
CA GLN A 420 -32.15 1.71 11.45
C GLN A 420 -31.74 0.74 10.36
N ARG A 421 -31.76 -0.57 10.68
CA ARG A 421 -31.53 -1.63 9.71
C ARG A 421 -32.81 -1.90 8.95
N MET A 422 -32.79 -1.66 7.64
CA MET A 422 -33.94 -1.76 6.75
C MET A 422 -34.05 -3.11 6.07
N TRP A 423 -32.92 -3.81 5.92
CA TRP A 423 -32.85 -5.11 5.28
C TRP A 423 -31.63 -5.88 5.78
N GLU A 424 -31.72 -7.20 5.84
CA GLU A 424 -30.59 -8.09 6.07
C GLU A 424 -30.76 -9.46 5.40
N ALA A 425 -29.65 -10.07 5.02
CA ALA A 425 -29.62 -11.42 4.49
C ALA A 425 -28.25 -12.10 4.65
N HIS A 426 -28.26 -13.44 4.64
CA HIS A 426 -27.06 -14.27 4.55
C HIS A 426 -26.67 -14.63 3.10
N ILE A 427 -27.51 -14.27 2.14
CA ILE A 427 -27.26 -14.50 0.71
C ILE A 427 -26.71 -13.22 0.06
N PRO A 428 -25.76 -13.32 -0.89
CA PRO A 428 -25.13 -12.16 -1.50
C PRO A 428 -25.94 -11.59 -2.66
N ALA A 429 -27.22 -11.35 -2.45
CA ALA A 429 -28.11 -10.78 -3.44
C ALA A 429 -29.22 -9.95 -2.78
N LEU A 430 -29.51 -8.79 -3.36
CA LEU A 430 -30.70 -8.01 -3.03
C LEU A 430 -31.97 -8.73 -3.54
N PRO A 431 -33.09 -8.70 -2.81
CA PRO A 431 -34.34 -9.29 -3.27
C PRO A 431 -34.86 -8.55 -4.52
N GLU A 432 -35.55 -9.26 -5.42
CA GLU A 432 -36.08 -8.69 -6.67
C GLU A 432 -36.91 -7.43 -6.42
N THR A 433 -37.78 -7.49 -5.41
CA THR A 433 -38.51 -6.35 -4.86
C THR A 433 -37.86 -5.91 -3.55
N LEU A 434 -37.31 -4.70 -3.55
CA LEU A 434 -36.82 -4.03 -2.34
C LEU A 434 -37.35 -2.60 -2.38
N ASP A 435 -38.44 -2.35 -1.64
CA ASP A 435 -39.09 -1.05 -1.59
C ASP A 435 -38.72 -0.36 -0.27
N LEU A 436 -37.75 0.54 -0.36
CA LEU A 436 -37.38 1.45 0.71
C LEU A 436 -37.82 2.85 0.30
N GLY A 437 -38.22 3.67 1.28
CA GLY A 437 -38.56 5.07 1.02
C GLY A 437 -37.42 5.82 0.31
N PRO A 438 -37.72 6.86 -0.49
CA PRO A 438 -36.69 7.61 -1.21
C PRO A 438 -35.69 8.21 -0.22
N GLY A 439 -34.40 8.02 -0.47
CA GLY A 439 -33.37 8.41 0.50
C GLY A 439 -31.97 7.87 0.19
N GLN A 440 -31.04 8.12 1.11
CA GLN A 440 -29.67 7.60 1.08
C GLN A 440 -29.52 6.49 2.13
N TYR A 441 -28.83 5.43 1.75
CA TYR A 441 -28.64 4.24 2.56
C TYR A 441 -27.23 3.68 2.41
N TRP A 442 -26.80 2.85 3.37
CA TRP A 442 -25.55 2.11 3.32
C TRP A 442 -25.81 0.61 3.24
N LEU A 443 -25.31 -0.03 2.18
CA LEU A 443 -25.17 -1.47 2.11
C LEU A 443 -23.85 -1.89 2.76
N LYS A 444 -23.90 -2.75 3.77
CA LYS A 444 -22.75 -3.19 4.55
C LYS A 444 -22.65 -4.72 4.63
N GLY A 445 -21.44 -5.22 4.88
CA GLY A 445 -21.17 -6.63 5.14
C GLY A 445 -20.31 -6.84 6.39
N THR A 446 -20.58 -7.88 7.17
CA THR A 446 -19.87 -8.13 8.45
C THR A 446 -18.44 -8.64 8.30
N MET A 447 -18.08 -9.13 7.12
CA MET A 447 -16.82 -9.86 6.87
C MET A 447 -15.57 -8.96 6.79
N SER A 448 -15.74 -7.65 6.57
CA SER A 448 -14.64 -6.68 6.56
C SER A 448 -15.15 -5.25 6.76
N HIS A 449 -14.32 -4.41 7.40
CA HIS A 449 -14.57 -2.97 7.53
C HIS A 449 -14.75 -2.25 6.19
N GLY A 450 -14.15 -2.79 5.11
CA GLY A 450 -14.24 -2.25 3.76
C GLY A 450 -15.50 -2.64 2.99
N HIS A 451 -16.34 -3.54 3.53
CA HIS A 451 -17.59 -3.93 2.88
C HIS A 451 -18.68 -2.90 3.16
N LYS A 452 -18.60 -1.75 2.48
CA LYS A 452 -19.56 -0.65 2.55
C LYS A 452 -19.80 -0.09 1.14
N LEU A 453 -21.06 0.18 0.79
CA LEU A 453 -21.48 0.79 -0.48
C LEU A 453 -22.63 1.76 -0.22
N ALA A 454 -22.55 2.98 -0.73
CA ALA A 454 -23.64 3.95 -0.66
C ALA A 454 -24.70 3.64 -1.71
N LEU A 455 -25.98 3.72 -1.32
CA LEU A 455 -27.14 3.48 -2.18
C LEU A 455 -28.09 4.68 -2.15
N SER A 456 -28.63 5.03 -3.30
CA SER A 456 -29.71 6.01 -3.44
C SER A 456 -30.99 5.28 -3.81
N PHE A 457 -32.07 5.46 -3.05
CA PHE A 457 -33.38 4.88 -3.37
C PHE A 457 -34.32 5.95 -3.95
N PRO A 458 -35.16 5.60 -4.95
CA PRO A 458 -35.31 4.26 -5.54
C PRO A 458 -34.08 3.82 -6.35
N LEU A 459 -33.69 2.55 -6.21
CA LEU A 459 -32.55 2.00 -6.93
C LEU A 459 -32.86 1.86 -8.42
N ASP A 460 -32.01 2.45 -9.27
CA ASP A 460 -32.01 2.12 -10.68
C ASP A 460 -31.38 0.74 -10.95
N ARG A 461 -31.55 0.24 -12.19
CA ARG A 461 -31.03 -1.07 -12.60
C ARG A 461 -29.51 -1.16 -12.48
N THR A 462 -28.79 -0.10 -12.83
CA THR A 462 -27.32 -0.05 -12.80
C THR A 462 -26.81 -0.12 -11.35
N GLN A 463 -27.41 0.64 -10.45
CA GLN A 463 -27.08 0.64 -9.02
C GLN A 463 -27.36 -0.71 -8.38
N ARG A 464 -28.48 -1.36 -8.74
CA ARG A 464 -28.81 -2.71 -8.29
C ARG A 464 -27.79 -3.75 -8.79
N ASP A 465 -27.40 -3.66 -10.06
CA ASP A 465 -26.42 -4.55 -10.65
C ASP A 465 -25.04 -4.38 -9.98
N ASP A 466 -24.59 -3.14 -9.73
CA ASP A 466 -23.35 -2.87 -8.98
C ASP A 466 -23.42 -3.41 -7.54
N ALA A 467 -24.53 -3.14 -6.82
CA ALA A 467 -24.72 -3.65 -5.46
C ALA A 467 -24.65 -5.18 -5.39
N ASN A 468 -25.33 -5.89 -6.30
CA ASN A 468 -25.26 -7.35 -6.40
C ASN A 468 -23.86 -7.85 -6.79
N GLN A 469 -23.16 -7.13 -7.67
CA GLN A 469 -21.77 -7.46 -8.02
C GLN A 469 -20.84 -7.31 -6.82
N LYS A 470 -20.99 -6.24 -6.03
CA LYS A 470 -20.24 -6.04 -4.77
C LYS A 470 -20.54 -7.11 -3.76
N LEU A 471 -21.82 -7.45 -3.52
CA LEU A 471 -22.22 -8.54 -2.63
C LEU A 471 -21.58 -9.87 -3.04
N ALA A 472 -21.66 -10.22 -4.33
CA ALA A 472 -21.05 -11.44 -4.85
C ALA A 472 -19.52 -11.43 -4.70
N ALA A 473 -18.87 -10.27 -4.87
CA ALA A 473 -17.43 -10.13 -4.64
C ALA A 473 -17.07 -10.30 -3.15
N TRP A 474 -17.81 -9.64 -2.26
CA TRP A 474 -17.62 -9.76 -0.80
C TRP A 474 -17.81 -11.19 -0.33
N HIS A 475 -18.79 -11.91 -0.87
CA HIS A 475 -19.06 -13.32 -0.54
C HIS A 475 -17.96 -14.28 -1.00
N LYS A 476 -17.26 -13.96 -2.08
CA LYS A 476 -16.12 -14.76 -2.59
C LYS A 476 -14.84 -14.58 -1.76
N THR A 477 -14.84 -13.71 -0.76
CA THR A 477 -13.68 -13.52 0.13
C THR A 477 -13.40 -14.82 0.88
N LYS A 478 -12.29 -15.48 0.54
CA LYS A 478 -11.94 -16.82 1.06
C LYS A 478 -11.67 -16.84 2.56
N THR A 479 -11.09 -15.77 3.09
CA THR A 479 -10.66 -15.70 4.48
C THR A 479 -11.12 -14.36 5.08
N PRO A 480 -12.13 -14.38 5.97
CA PRO A 480 -12.70 -13.16 6.57
C PRO A 480 -11.65 -12.38 7.37
N GLU A 481 -11.79 -11.05 7.46
CA GLU A 481 -10.80 -10.19 8.12
C GLU A 481 -10.51 -10.62 9.56
N GLY A 482 -11.56 -10.99 10.32
CA GLY A 482 -11.43 -11.43 11.72
C GLY A 482 -10.54 -12.65 11.94
N PHE A 483 -10.44 -13.57 10.97
CA PHE A 483 -9.53 -14.73 11.06
C PHE A 483 -8.06 -14.33 10.87
N TRP A 484 -7.79 -13.24 10.14
CA TRP A 484 -6.46 -12.68 10.00
C TRP A 484 -6.08 -11.81 11.19
N THR A 485 -7.01 -10.98 11.66
CA THR A 485 -6.72 -9.96 12.66
C THR A 485 -6.88 -10.45 14.09
N GLY A 486 -7.47 -11.63 14.32
CA GLY A 486 -7.80 -12.13 15.65
C GLY A 486 -9.01 -11.41 16.28
N GLU A 487 -9.78 -10.65 15.49
CA GLU A 487 -11.02 -10.01 15.93
C GLU A 487 -12.16 -11.01 15.86
N TRP A 488 -12.33 -11.79 16.92
CA TRP A 488 -13.29 -12.89 17.00
C TRP A 488 -14.74 -12.45 16.77
N TRP A 489 -15.13 -11.23 17.18
CA TRP A 489 -16.45 -10.66 16.89
C TRP A 489 -16.71 -10.41 15.39
N ARG A 490 -15.68 -10.56 14.53
CA ARG A 490 -15.77 -10.52 13.06
C ARG A 490 -15.40 -11.86 12.41
N ALA A 491 -14.96 -12.86 13.17
CA ALA A 491 -14.53 -14.15 12.67
C ALA A 491 -15.72 -15.10 12.41
N THR A 492 -16.72 -14.63 11.66
CA THR A 492 -17.92 -15.44 11.36
C THR A 492 -17.71 -16.24 10.07
N GLN A 493 -18.13 -17.50 10.07
CA GLN A 493 -18.19 -18.31 8.84
C GLN A 493 -19.43 -17.98 7.99
N LYS A 494 -20.44 -17.34 8.58
CA LYS A 494 -21.71 -16.98 7.93
C LYS A 494 -21.73 -15.46 7.68
N PRO A 495 -21.52 -15.01 6.43
CA PRO A 495 -21.64 -13.61 6.08
C PRO A 495 -23.04 -13.08 6.40
N LEU A 496 -23.12 -11.87 6.93
CA LEU A 496 -24.35 -11.10 7.04
C LEU A 496 -24.18 -9.82 6.22
N TYR A 497 -25.14 -9.56 5.34
CA TYR A 497 -25.27 -8.34 4.56
C TYR A 497 -26.49 -7.59 5.02
N TYR A 498 -26.42 -6.27 5.09
CA TYR A 498 -27.54 -5.46 5.55
C TYR A 498 -27.54 -4.07 4.94
N ILE A 499 -28.72 -3.47 4.86
CA ILE A 499 -28.91 -2.06 4.48
C ILE A 499 -29.37 -1.29 5.70
N GLU A 500 -28.75 -0.14 5.94
CA GLU A 500 -29.14 0.79 7.00
C GLU A 500 -29.26 2.22 6.48
N GLU A 501 -29.96 3.07 7.22
CA GLU A 501 -30.14 4.49 6.90
C GLU A 501 -28.79 5.25 6.87
N ASP A 502 -28.66 6.19 5.93
CA ASP A 502 -27.59 7.20 5.99
C ASP A 502 -28.02 8.38 6.86
N LEU A 503 -27.54 8.40 8.11
CA LEU A 503 -27.87 9.46 9.07
C LEU A 503 -27.14 10.78 8.82
N SER A 504 -26.25 10.88 7.84
CA SER A 504 -25.48 12.11 7.55
C SER A 504 -26.31 13.24 6.93
N ALA A 505 -27.60 13.04 6.69
CA ALA A 505 -28.48 13.96 5.96
C ALA A 505 -27.93 14.39 4.57
N GLY A 506 -27.00 13.61 3.99
CA GLY A 506 -26.32 13.95 2.75
C GLY A 506 -25.21 15.01 2.90
N ASP A 507 -24.96 15.54 4.10
CA ASP A 507 -23.84 16.43 4.38
C ASP A 507 -22.53 15.63 4.48
N ARG A 508 -21.96 15.30 3.33
CA ARG A 508 -20.65 14.67 3.23
C ARG A 508 -19.49 15.63 3.54
N GLN A 509 -19.75 16.91 3.83
CA GLN A 509 -18.73 17.88 4.25
C GLN A 509 -18.55 17.93 5.78
N ALA A 510 -19.57 17.54 6.55
CA ALA A 510 -19.46 17.30 7.98
C ALA A 510 -18.54 16.07 8.21
N GLY A 511 -17.23 16.29 8.25
CA GLY A 511 -16.34 15.14 8.35
C GLY A 511 -16.48 14.39 9.67
N THR A 512 -15.87 13.21 9.68
CA THR A 512 -16.01 12.21 10.72
C THR A 512 -15.29 12.60 12.02
N TRP A 513 -15.97 12.45 13.15
CA TRP A 513 -15.40 12.56 14.50
C TRP A 513 -15.27 11.19 15.13
N LYS A 514 -14.06 10.81 15.53
CA LYS A 514 -13.76 9.52 16.17
C LYS A 514 -13.23 9.75 17.57
N PHE A 515 -13.95 9.26 18.56
CA PHE A 515 -13.60 9.36 19.97
C PHE A 515 -13.01 8.03 20.42
N TRP A 516 -11.73 8.02 20.77
CA TRP A 516 -11.03 6.84 21.24
C TRP A 516 -11.19 6.76 22.75
N VAL A 517 -12.11 5.89 23.16
CA VAL A 517 -12.41 5.59 24.56
C VAL A 517 -11.52 4.43 24.98
N ILE A 518 -10.73 4.65 26.02
CA ILE A 518 -9.78 3.68 26.57
C ILE A 518 -9.97 3.70 28.08
N ALA A 519 -10.17 2.53 28.68
CA ALA A 519 -10.51 2.40 30.09
C ALA A 519 -11.70 3.31 30.50
N GLY A 520 -12.75 3.32 29.67
CA GLY A 520 -13.98 4.08 29.91
C GLY A 520 -13.89 5.60 29.74
N ARG A 521 -12.73 6.16 29.33
CA ARG A 521 -12.53 7.60 29.14
C ARG A 521 -12.02 7.94 27.75
N VAL A 522 -12.46 9.06 27.17
CA VAL A 522 -11.90 9.55 25.91
C VAL A 522 -10.45 10.00 26.13
N GLN A 523 -9.51 9.38 25.41
CA GLN A 523 -8.08 9.71 25.46
C GLN A 523 -7.57 10.41 24.20
N LEU A 524 -8.31 10.29 23.10
CA LEU A 524 -7.96 10.88 21.81
C LEU A 524 -9.22 11.16 20.99
N VAL A 525 -9.27 12.34 20.39
CA VAL A 525 -10.28 12.72 19.40
C VAL A 525 -9.60 12.86 18.05
N GLN A 526 -10.10 12.13 17.06
CA GLN A 526 -9.62 12.18 15.69
C GLN A 526 -10.70 12.76 14.79
N VAL A 527 -10.32 13.73 13.97
CA VAL A 527 -11.18 14.40 13.00
C VAL A 527 -10.66 14.11 11.60
N ASP A 528 -11.42 13.36 10.81
CA ASP A 528 -11.10 13.09 9.41
C ASP A 528 -11.98 13.96 8.48
N ARG A 529 -11.39 14.56 7.44
CA ARG A 529 -12.09 15.34 6.40
C ARG A 529 -11.62 14.90 5.02
N ASP A 530 -12.51 14.85 4.04
CA ASP A 530 -12.14 14.74 2.62
C ASP A 530 -12.36 16.09 1.93
N ARG A 531 -11.29 16.72 1.45
CA ARG A 531 -11.37 18.02 0.73
C ARG A 531 -11.20 17.89 -0.78
N GLY A 532 -11.42 16.71 -1.37
CA GLY A 532 -11.31 16.47 -2.81
C GLY A 532 -9.89 16.50 -3.38
N ARG A 533 -8.90 16.94 -2.58
CA ARG A 533 -7.45 16.85 -2.86
C ARG A 533 -6.74 15.80 -1.98
N GLY A 534 -7.49 15.10 -1.13
CA GLY A 534 -6.99 14.10 -0.18
C GLY A 534 -7.64 14.23 1.20
N ARG A 535 -7.46 13.18 2.00
CA ARG A 535 -7.91 13.11 3.41
C ARG A 535 -7.02 13.97 4.31
N ILE A 536 -7.63 14.81 5.13
CA ILE A 536 -7.00 15.60 6.19
C ILE A 536 -7.36 14.95 7.53
N GLN A 537 -6.37 14.71 8.39
CA GLN A 537 -6.54 14.21 9.75
C GLN A 537 -6.11 15.29 10.74
N MET A 538 -6.91 15.54 11.78
CA MET A 538 -6.55 16.36 12.95
C MET A 538 -6.74 15.55 14.22
N LEU A 539 -5.84 15.74 15.18
CA LEU A 539 -5.84 15.03 16.46
C LEU A 539 -5.96 16.03 17.60
N HIS A 540 -6.86 15.73 18.53
CA HIS A 540 -7.08 16.51 19.75
C HIS A 540 -7.13 15.59 20.95
N ASP A 541 -6.87 16.11 22.14
CA ASP A 541 -7.19 15.41 23.38
C ASP A 541 -8.69 15.53 23.73
N ARG A 542 -9.05 15.08 24.93
CA ARG A 542 -10.41 15.10 25.44
C ARG A 542 -10.97 16.51 25.58
N ASP A 543 -10.14 17.50 25.91
CA ASP A 543 -10.56 18.88 26.15
C ASP A 543 -10.54 19.72 24.86
N TYR A 544 -10.28 19.04 23.73
CA TYR A 544 -10.18 19.56 22.37
C TYR A 544 -8.90 20.34 22.07
N ASP A 545 -7.88 20.19 22.91
CA ASP A 545 -6.58 20.79 22.65
C ASP A 545 -5.86 20.04 21.53
N TYR A 546 -5.26 20.78 20.61
CA TYR A 546 -4.57 20.21 19.45
C TYR A 546 -3.34 19.39 19.89
N LEU A 547 -3.22 18.19 19.33
CA LEU A 547 -2.07 17.33 19.52
C LEU A 547 -1.22 17.35 18.25
N ALA A 548 0.08 17.62 18.37
CA ALA A 548 1.01 17.57 17.24
C ALA A 548 1.43 16.14 16.85
N ASP A 549 1.01 15.14 17.63
CA ASP A 549 1.25 13.73 17.37
C ASP A 549 0.68 13.26 16.01
N GLU A 550 1.17 12.12 15.54
CA GLU A 550 0.67 11.47 14.33
C GLU A 550 0.19 10.05 14.65
N LEU A 551 -1.04 9.71 14.22
CA LEU A 551 -1.55 8.33 14.22
C LEU A 551 -0.92 7.53 13.07
N TYR A 552 -1.69 7.17 12.03
CA TYR A 552 -1.24 6.37 10.90
C TYR A 552 -1.06 7.20 9.61
N SER A 553 -1.57 8.43 9.63
CA SER A 553 -1.42 9.45 8.59
C SER A 553 -0.78 10.70 9.17
N PRO A 554 -0.10 11.53 8.35
CA PRO A 554 0.37 12.85 8.77
C PRO A 554 -0.78 13.67 9.34
N ASN A 555 -0.49 14.38 10.43
CA ASN A 555 -1.45 15.22 11.11
C ASN A 555 -1.43 16.64 10.53
N SER A 556 -2.60 17.27 10.44
CA SER A 556 -2.77 18.61 9.88
C SER A 556 -2.99 19.61 10.99
N SER A 557 -2.25 20.72 10.96
CA SER A 557 -2.47 21.86 11.86
C SER A 557 -3.63 22.76 11.43
N THR A 558 -4.56 22.23 10.63
CA THR A 558 -5.72 23.00 10.18
C THR A 558 -6.64 23.21 11.37
N VAL A 559 -7.01 24.45 11.64
CA VAL A 559 -7.93 24.76 12.74
C VAL A 559 -9.35 24.44 12.27
N GLU A 560 -9.94 23.41 12.87
CA GLU A 560 -11.37 23.12 12.74
C GLU A 560 -12.08 23.58 14.02
N PRO A 561 -13.20 24.31 13.90
CA PRO A 561 -13.92 24.79 15.06
C PRO A 561 -14.43 23.61 15.89
N ARG A 562 -14.32 23.76 17.21
CA ARG A 562 -14.90 22.83 18.16
C ARG A 562 -16.42 22.73 17.92
N PRO A 563 -16.99 21.52 17.79
CA PRO A 563 -18.43 21.36 17.62
C PRO A 563 -19.19 21.96 18.81
N GLU A 564 -20.34 22.59 18.54
CA GLU A 564 -21.19 23.18 19.57
C GLU A 564 -21.59 22.14 20.63
N ARG A 565 -21.93 20.92 20.19
CA ARG A 565 -22.28 19.78 21.04
C ARG A 565 -21.10 18.87 21.42
N PHE A 566 -19.87 19.37 21.38
CA PHE A 566 -18.69 18.54 21.63
C PHE A 566 -18.73 17.81 22.99
N GLU A 567 -19.19 18.48 24.04
CA GLU A 567 -19.33 17.86 25.37
C GLU A 567 -20.38 16.74 25.40
N ASP A 568 -21.48 16.88 24.65
CA ASP A 568 -22.46 15.82 24.49
C ASP A 568 -21.84 14.61 23.77
N MET A 569 -21.03 14.86 22.73
CA MET A 569 -20.34 13.82 21.97
C MET A 569 -19.34 13.05 22.85
N ILE A 570 -18.58 13.75 23.70
CA ILE A 570 -17.68 13.12 24.69
C ILE A 570 -18.47 12.23 25.64
N ARG A 571 -19.54 12.76 26.26
CA ARG A 571 -20.39 11.98 27.18
C ARG A 571 -20.96 10.74 26.52
N ILE A 572 -21.50 10.88 25.31
CA ILE A 572 -22.05 9.75 24.55
C ILE A 572 -20.96 8.71 24.27
N ALA A 573 -19.78 9.13 23.81
CA ALA A 573 -18.68 8.21 23.53
C ALA A 573 -18.23 7.48 24.81
N GLU A 574 -18.02 8.19 25.91
CA GLU A 574 -17.63 7.61 27.21
C GLU A 574 -18.68 6.62 27.72
N THR A 575 -19.98 6.95 27.64
CA THR A 575 -21.08 6.03 27.99
C THR A 575 -21.05 4.76 27.12
N LEU A 576 -20.90 4.90 25.80
CA LEU A 576 -20.85 3.75 24.89
C LEU A 576 -19.59 2.90 25.04
N GLY A 577 -18.51 3.48 25.57
CA GLY A 577 -17.24 2.79 25.82
C GLY A 577 -17.02 2.34 27.26
N GLN A 578 -17.97 2.60 28.17
CA GLN A 578 -17.78 2.38 29.61
C GLN A 578 -17.52 0.91 29.96
N ASP A 579 -18.21 0.00 29.29
CA ASP A 579 -18.08 -1.45 29.49
C ASP A 579 -17.06 -2.11 28.54
N LEU A 580 -16.33 -1.31 27.77
CA LEU A 580 -15.35 -1.76 26.78
C LEU A 580 -13.93 -1.44 27.26
N GLU A 581 -13.00 -2.34 26.97
CA GLU A 581 -11.58 -2.09 27.24
C GLU A 581 -11.04 -0.95 26.35
N CYS A 582 -11.42 -0.97 25.07
CA CYS A 582 -11.15 0.09 24.11
C CYS A 582 -12.26 0.15 23.06
N ALA A 583 -12.58 1.36 22.60
CA ALA A 583 -13.40 1.57 21.42
C ALA A 583 -13.05 2.90 20.73
N SER A 584 -13.10 2.91 19.40
CA SER A 584 -13.25 4.15 18.62
C SER A 584 -14.72 4.32 18.27
N VAL A 585 -15.36 5.34 18.86
CA VAL A 585 -16.76 5.68 18.64
C VAL A 585 -16.83 6.79 17.58
N GLU A 586 -17.42 6.49 16.44
CA GLU A 586 -17.58 7.42 15.33
C GLU A 586 -18.92 8.15 15.44
N LEU A 587 -18.90 9.47 15.58
CA LEU A 587 -20.07 10.31 15.76
C LEU A 587 -20.12 11.44 14.71
N PHE A 588 -21.33 11.82 14.32
CA PHE A 588 -21.58 12.93 13.40
C PHE A 588 -22.61 13.89 13.99
N PRO A 589 -22.31 15.18 14.16
CA PRO A 589 -23.32 16.17 14.51
C PRO A 589 -24.18 16.47 13.29
N VAL A 590 -25.49 16.25 13.39
CA VAL A 590 -26.46 16.50 12.30
C VAL A 590 -27.65 17.26 12.86
N GLY A 591 -27.73 18.56 12.55
CA GLY A 591 -28.72 19.45 13.15
C GLY A 591 -28.60 19.50 14.67
N ASP A 592 -29.67 19.14 15.37
CA ASP A 592 -29.73 19.09 16.84
C ASP A 592 -29.37 17.72 17.42
N ARG A 593 -29.12 16.71 16.58
CA ARG A 593 -28.83 15.32 16.97
C ARG A 593 -27.36 14.96 16.77
N ILE A 594 -26.96 13.86 17.40
CA ILE A 594 -25.65 13.23 17.24
C ILE A 594 -25.87 11.83 16.68
N CYS A 595 -25.39 11.55 15.48
CA CYS A 595 -25.60 10.29 14.79
C CYS A 595 -24.42 9.34 15.03
N LEU A 596 -24.70 8.09 15.39
CA LEU A 596 -23.69 7.03 15.53
C LEU A 596 -23.33 6.44 14.18
N GLY A 597 -22.05 6.51 13.81
CA GLY A 597 -21.49 5.89 12.59
C GLY A 597 -21.04 4.45 12.81
N ASP A 598 -20.09 4.26 13.71
CA ASP A 598 -19.44 2.98 13.99
C ASP A 598 -18.94 2.91 15.44
N ILE A 599 -18.79 1.69 15.97
CA ILE A 599 -18.11 1.40 17.24
C ILE A 599 -17.08 0.34 16.91
N MET A 600 -15.81 0.73 16.92
CA MET A 600 -14.69 -0.12 16.55
C MET A 600 -13.89 -0.52 17.79
N LEU A 601 -13.95 -1.80 18.17
CA LEU A 601 -13.33 -2.33 19.39
C LEU A 601 -11.81 -2.39 19.37
N ALA A 602 -11.21 -2.68 18.21
CA ALA A 602 -9.77 -2.76 18.05
C ALA A 602 -9.32 -1.90 16.86
N PRO A 603 -9.21 -0.57 17.03
CA PRO A 603 -8.75 0.32 15.96
C PRO A 603 -7.43 -0.18 15.38
N VAL A 604 -7.38 -0.39 14.06
CA VAL A 604 -6.27 -0.99 13.29
C VAL A 604 -5.76 -2.35 13.79
N SER A 605 -6.53 -3.04 14.63
CA SER A 605 -6.28 -4.39 15.15
C SER A 605 -4.91 -4.60 15.83
N GLY A 606 -4.24 -3.53 16.27
CA GLY A 606 -2.85 -3.57 16.77
C GLY A 606 -1.81 -3.94 15.69
N LYS A 607 -2.22 -3.96 14.42
CA LYS A 607 -1.37 -4.35 13.28
C LYS A 607 -0.43 -3.24 12.85
N HIS A 608 -0.92 -1.99 12.84
CA HIS A 608 -0.17 -0.86 12.30
C HIS A 608 0.54 -0.11 13.41
N LYS A 609 1.84 0.13 13.22
CA LYS A 609 2.64 0.95 14.12
C LYS A 609 2.18 2.41 14.02
N MET A 610 1.83 3.02 15.14
CA MET A 610 1.59 4.46 15.22
C MET A 610 2.87 5.22 14.86
N ARG A 611 2.72 6.36 14.19
CA ARG A 611 3.85 7.18 13.75
C ARG A 611 4.51 7.92 14.93
N SER A 612 3.72 8.32 15.93
CA SER A 612 4.22 8.83 17.21
C SER A 612 4.35 7.71 18.24
N ASP A 613 5.59 7.32 18.56
CA ASP A 613 5.89 6.36 19.64
C ASP A 613 5.43 6.92 21.01
N ALA A 614 5.48 8.24 21.19
CA ALA A 614 5.02 8.90 22.41
C ALA A 614 3.50 8.79 22.59
N LEU A 615 2.73 8.91 21.50
CA LEU A 615 1.28 8.72 21.55
C LEU A 615 0.91 7.26 21.86
N ASP A 616 1.58 6.29 21.24
CA ASP A 616 1.37 4.85 21.50
C ASP A 616 1.63 4.51 22.97
N GLN A 617 2.70 5.06 23.56
CA GLN A 617 3.00 4.92 24.98
C GLN A 617 1.98 5.63 25.88
N ARG A 618 1.55 6.86 25.54
CA ARG A 618 0.58 7.62 26.32
C ARG A 618 -0.77 6.90 26.39
N LEU A 619 -1.25 6.42 25.25
CA LEU A 619 -2.51 5.65 25.18
C LEU A 619 -2.38 4.31 25.90
N GLY A 620 -1.22 3.65 25.80
CA GLY A 620 -0.92 2.42 26.55
C GLY A 620 -0.92 2.65 28.07
N ALA A 621 -0.29 3.73 28.55
CA ALA A 621 -0.26 4.11 29.95
C ALA A 621 -1.65 4.53 30.49
N ALA A 622 -2.49 5.14 29.65
CA ALA A 622 -3.86 5.48 30.01
C ALA A 622 -4.79 4.24 30.14
N TRP A 623 -4.40 3.11 29.56
CA TRP A 623 -5.18 1.87 29.59
C TRP A 623 -4.87 1.03 30.82
N THR A 624 -5.20 1.57 31.99
CA THR A 624 -5.02 0.92 33.30
C THR A 624 -6.27 1.11 34.16
N GLY A 625 -6.41 0.34 35.22
CA GLY A 625 -7.60 0.37 36.09
C GLY A 625 -8.80 -0.36 35.49
N THR A 626 -8.59 -1.19 34.47
CA THR A 626 -9.62 -2.08 33.91
C THR A 626 -9.49 -3.49 34.47
N ARG A 627 -10.47 -4.36 34.19
CA ARG A 627 -10.37 -5.78 34.60
C ARG A 627 -9.22 -6.49 33.86
N LEU A 628 -8.98 -6.12 32.60
CA LEU A 628 -7.88 -6.67 31.81
C LEU A 628 -6.52 -6.13 32.24
N PHE A 629 -6.45 -4.84 32.61
CA PHE A 629 -5.22 -4.15 33.03
C PHE A 629 -5.42 -3.42 34.36
N PRO A 630 -5.38 -4.12 35.52
CA PRO A 630 -5.76 -3.54 36.81
C PRO A 630 -4.79 -2.48 37.36
N GLY A 631 -3.51 -2.51 37.02
CA GLY A 631 -2.51 -1.53 37.47
C GLY A 631 -1.07 -1.93 37.15
#